data_AF-A0A168L7A7-F1
#
_entry.id   AF-A0A168L7A7-F1
#
_cell.length_a   1.000
_cell.length_b   1.000
_cell.length_c   1.000
_cell.angle_alpha   90.00
_cell.angle_beta   90.00
_cell.angle_gamma   90.00
#
_symmetry.space_group_name_H-M   'P 1'
#
loop_
_entity.id
_entity.type
_entity.pdbx_description
1 polymer ?
#
loop_
_entity_poly.entity_id
_entity_poly.type
_entity_poly.pdbx_seq_one_letter_code
_entity_poly.pdbx_strand_id
1 'polypeptide(L)'
;VNQKIAVSILKRLGFQDVIIAGNGREALELMRVHTFDVIFMDLYMPEMDGLEATRYIISERKHNVPPPPILPENGQQQKPLLNVNDVYIIALTASASKQDRQICIDAGMNDFISKPFTMMEMKSALKNCASKRKKRKKQQQLSNENKD
;
A
#
# COMPACT_ATOMS: atom_id res chain seq x y z
N VAL A 1 13.60 12.83 -0.23
CA VAL A 1 13.95 12.91 -1.68
C VAL A 1 13.03 12.03 -2.54
N ASN A 2 12.78 10.78 -2.15
CA ASN A 2 11.99 9.80 -2.93
C ASN A 2 10.54 10.25 -3.20
N GLN A 3 9.83 10.79 -2.20
CA GLN A 3 8.44 11.24 -2.33
C GLN A 3 8.25 12.31 -3.42
N LYS A 4 9.13 13.32 -3.49
CA LYS A 4 9.02 14.41 -4.49
C LYS A 4 9.17 13.89 -5.92
N ILE A 5 10.09 12.94 -6.14
CA ILE A 5 10.31 12.31 -7.45
C ILE A 5 9.10 11.46 -7.83
N ALA A 6 8.61 10.61 -6.91
CA ALA A 6 7.41 9.80 -7.10
C ALA A 6 6.20 10.67 -7.50
N VAL A 7 5.92 11.73 -6.73
CA VAL A 7 4.80 12.65 -6.98
C VAL A 7 4.94 13.32 -8.35
N SER A 8 6.14 13.78 -8.72
CA SER A 8 6.39 14.38 -10.03
C SER A 8 6.11 13.40 -11.17
N ILE A 9 6.56 12.15 -11.05
CA ILE A 9 6.29 11.10 -12.04
C ILE A 9 4.79 10.82 -12.12
N LEU A 10 4.10 10.65 -10.99
CA LEU A 10 2.65 10.38 -10.97
C LEU A 10 1.85 11.51 -11.62
N LYS A 11 2.18 12.76 -11.34
CA LYS A 11 1.55 13.93 -11.98
C LYS A 11 1.77 13.93 -13.49
N ARG A 12 3.00 13.63 -13.96
CA ARG A 12 3.30 13.50 -15.39
C ARG A 12 2.58 12.34 -16.07
N LEU A 13 2.26 11.29 -15.31
CA LEU A 13 1.44 10.17 -15.78
C LEU A 13 -0.07 10.47 -15.76
N GLY A 14 -0.48 11.66 -15.30
CA GLY A 14 -1.87 12.13 -15.32
C GLY A 14 -2.63 11.98 -13.99
N PHE A 15 -2.00 11.49 -12.92
CA PHE A 15 -2.63 11.38 -11.61
C PHE A 15 -2.66 12.76 -10.92
N GLN A 16 -3.87 13.26 -10.65
CA GLN A 16 -4.07 14.55 -9.97
C GLN A 16 -4.21 14.38 -8.46
N ASP A 17 -4.87 13.31 -8.02
CA ASP A 17 -5.17 13.03 -6.60
C ASP A 17 -4.04 12.24 -5.93
N VAL A 18 -2.89 12.90 -5.71
CA VAL A 18 -1.73 12.31 -5.04
C VAL A 18 -1.58 12.88 -3.64
N ILE A 19 -1.76 12.03 -2.62
CA ILE A 19 -1.55 12.36 -1.20
C ILE A 19 -0.18 11.82 -0.75
N ILE A 20 0.54 12.58 0.06
CA ILE A 20 1.87 12.21 0.59
C ILE A 20 1.71 11.93 2.08
N ALA A 21 2.34 10.86 2.56
CA ALA A 21 2.58 10.58 3.97
C ALA A 21 4.08 10.67 4.27
N GLY A 22 4.45 11.26 5.39
CA GLY A 22 5.82 11.41 5.89
C GLY A 22 6.39 10.14 6.51
N ASN A 23 5.55 9.28 7.09
CA ASN A 23 5.92 8.01 7.72
C ASN A 23 4.78 6.98 7.64
N GLY A 24 5.02 5.77 8.14
CA GLY A 24 4.02 4.70 8.15
C GLY A 24 2.77 5.03 8.98
N ARG A 25 2.92 5.76 10.09
CA ARG A 25 1.80 6.13 10.97
C ARG A 25 0.83 7.07 10.27
N GLU A 26 1.36 8.11 9.63
CA GLU A 26 0.55 9.05 8.84
C GLU A 26 -0.15 8.35 7.67
N ALA A 27 0.51 7.37 7.02
CA ALA A 27 -0.11 6.58 5.97
C ALA A 27 -1.35 5.81 6.49
N LEU A 28 -1.28 5.23 7.69
CA LEU A 28 -2.42 4.56 8.31
C LEU A 28 -3.53 5.55 8.66
N GLU A 29 -3.22 6.71 9.23
CA GLU A 29 -4.23 7.74 9.54
C GLU A 29 -4.95 8.24 8.28
N LEU A 30 -4.21 8.50 7.20
CA LEU A 30 -4.80 8.86 5.91
C LEU A 30 -5.73 7.76 5.38
N MET A 31 -5.37 6.49 5.56
CA MET A 31 -6.23 5.36 5.19
C MET A 31 -7.50 5.24 6.04
N ARG A 32 -7.59 5.86 7.23
CA ARG A 32 -8.84 5.88 8.03
C ARG A 32 -9.89 6.87 7.50
N VAL A 33 -9.44 7.84 6.68
CA VAL A 33 -10.27 8.93 6.15
C VAL A 33 -10.34 8.99 4.63
N HIS A 34 -9.40 8.34 3.92
CA HIS A 34 -9.36 8.23 2.46
C HIS A 34 -9.25 6.77 2.01
N THR A 35 -9.83 6.47 0.86
CA THR A 35 -9.62 5.20 0.14
C THR A 35 -8.55 5.37 -0.92
N PHE A 36 -7.65 4.39 -1.05
CA PHE A 36 -6.60 4.43 -2.06
C PHE A 36 -6.66 3.25 -3.03
N ASP A 37 -6.49 3.52 -4.33
CA ASP A 37 -6.31 2.46 -5.32
C ASP A 37 -4.91 1.82 -5.24
N VAL A 38 -3.91 2.65 -4.95
CA VAL A 38 -2.52 2.23 -4.88
C VAL A 38 -1.79 3.05 -3.84
N ILE A 39 -0.91 2.39 -3.08
CA ILE A 39 0.03 3.03 -2.16
C ILE A 39 1.44 2.67 -2.63
N PHE A 40 2.27 3.68 -2.86
CA PHE A 40 3.71 3.51 -3.00
C PHE A 40 4.36 3.69 -1.64
N MET A 41 4.88 2.60 -1.06
CA MET A 41 5.36 2.55 0.32
C MET A 41 6.89 2.44 0.36
N ASP A 42 7.59 3.42 0.92
CA ASP A 42 9.03 3.26 1.19
C ASP A 42 9.23 2.25 2.31
N LEU A 43 10.20 1.33 2.17
CA LEU A 43 10.48 0.33 3.21
C LEU A 43 11.03 0.98 4.48
N TYR A 44 11.86 2.01 4.34
CA TYR A 44 12.58 2.61 5.47
C TYR A 44 12.12 4.06 5.65
N MET A 45 11.48 4.33 6.79
CA MET A 45 10.96 5.64 7.18
C MET A 45 11.19 5.84 8.69
N PRO A 46 11.28 7.09 9.18
CA PRO A 46 11.34 7.37 10.62
C PRO A 46 10.01 7.02 11.30
N GLU A 47 10.05 6.83 12.63
CA GLU A 47 8.91 6.51 13.51
C GLU A 47 8.27 5.15 13.25
N MET A 48 7.60 4.98 12.11
CA MET A 48 7.02 3.72 11.64
C MET A 48 7.50 3.44 10.22
N ASP A 49 8.13 2.30 10.03
CA ASP A 49 8.64 1.88 8.73
C ASP A 49 7.52 1.32 7.82
N GLY A 50 7.82 1.15 6.53
CA GLY A 50 6.81 0.69 5.56
C GLY A 50 6.43 -0.77 5.69
N LEU A 51 7.29 -1.61 6.27
CA LEU A 51 6.99 -3.02 6.53
C LEU A 51 6.00 -3.14 7.69
N GLU A 52 6.19 -2.37 8.76
CA GLU A 52 5.28 -2.28 9.89
C GLU A 52 3.91 -1.77 9.45
N ALA A 53 3.87 -0.65 8.72
CA ALA A 53 2.62 -0.11 8.17
C ALA A 53 1.90 -1.13 7.27
N THR A 54 2.64 -1.84 6.41
CA THR A 54 2.06 -2.88 5.55
C THR A 54 1.51 -4.04 6.36
N ARG A 55 2.27 -4.55 7.33
CA ARG A 55 1.80 -5.64 8.21
C ARG A 55 0.53 -5.25 8.95
N TYR A 56 0.42 -3.98 9.37
CA TYR A 56 -0.80 -3.44 9.98
C TYR A 56 -1.98 -3.53 9.00
N ILE A 57 -1.83 -3.02 7.78
CA ILE A 57 -2.87 -3.08 6.73
C ILE A 57 -3.28 -4.53 6.43
N ILE A 58 -2.31 -5.45 6.34
CA ILE A 58 -2.57 -6.86 6.05
C ILE A 58 -3.23 -7.58 7.23
N SER A 59 -2.92 -7.20 8.47
CA SER A 59 -3.60 -7.74 9.64
C SER A 59 -5.07 -7.31 9.67
N GLU A 60 -5.37 -6.02 9.45
CA GLU A 60 -6.76 -5.55 9.34
C GLU A 60 -7.52 -6.26 8.22
N ARG A 61 -6.86 -6.48 7.07
CA ARG A 61 -7.42 -7.23 5.94
C ARG A 61 -7.83 -8.66 6.30
N LYS A 62 -7.06 -9.35 7.16
CA LYS A 62 -7.32 -10.75 7.53
C LYS A 62 -8.36 -10.90 8.63
N HIS A 63 -8.33 -10.01 9.62
CA HIS A 63 -9.09 -10.18 10.85
C HIS A 63 -10.36 -9.33 10.90
N ASN A 64 -10.56 -8.38 9.96
CA ASN A 64 -11.61 -7.35 10.02
C ASN A 64 -11.61 -6.57 11.35
N VAL A 65 -10.49 -6.63 12.08
CA VAL A 65 -10.26 -6.01 13.38
C VAL A 65 -8.87 -5.39 13.32
N PRO A 66 -8.67 -4.14 13.79
CA PRO A 66 -7.36 -3.55 13.98
C PRO A 66 -6.43 -4.51 14.71
N PRO A 67 -5.20 -4.80 14.23
CA PRO A 67 -4.21 -5.45 15.09
C PRO A 67 -4.06 -4.65 16.39
N PRO A 68 -3.63 -5.30 17.48
CA PRO A 68 -3.38 -4.63 18.75
C PRO A 68 -2.63 -3.34 18.48
N PRO A 69 -3.15 -2.20 18.91
CA PRO A 69 -2.62 -0.94 18.46
C PRO A 69 -1.17 -0.82 18.95
N ILE A 70 -0.35 -0.14 18.16
CA ILE A 70 0.58 0.81 18.74
C ILE A 70 -0.34 1.80 19.47
N LEU A 71 -0.62 1.50 20.74
CA LEU A 71 -1.66 2.14 21.53
C LEU A 71 -1.48 3.66 21.42
N PRO A 72 -2.50 4.43 21.03
CA PRO A 72 -2.50 5.82 21.42
C PRO A 72 -2.56 5.81 22.96
N GLU A 73 -1.73 6.61 23.63
CA GLU A 73 -1.62 6.64 25.10
C GLU A 73 -2.99 6.82 25.82
N ASN A 74 -4.02 7.23 25.06
CA ASN A 74 -5.35 7.58 25.53
C ASN A 74 -6.39 6.45 25.44
N GLY A 75 -6.01 5.23 25.03
CA GLY A 75 -6.90 4.05 25.07
C GLY A 75 -8.10 4.06 24.10
N GLN A 76 -8.16 5.01 23.17
CA GLN A 76 -9.27 5.11 22.21
C GLN A 76 -9.15 4.07 21.09
N GLN A 77 -10.27 3.40 20.78
CA GLN A 77 -10.40 2.54 19.61
C GLN A 77 -10.23 3.37 18.33
N GLN A 78 -9.28 2.98 17.49
CA GLN A 78 -9.04 3.64 16.21
C GLN A 78 -10.07 3.15 15.17
N LYS A 79 -10.67 4.08 14.41
CA LYS A 79 -11.60 3.78 13.31
C LYS A 79 -10.92 2.84 12.31
N PRO A 80 -11.54 1.76 11.81
CA PRO A 80 -10.89 0.82 10.88
C PRO A 80 -10.38 1.52 9.61
N LEU A 81 -9.33 0.95 9.03
CA LEU A 81 -8.79 1.42 7.76
C LEU A 81 -9.81 1.21 6.63
N LEU A 82 -9.94 2.19 5.76
CA LEU A 82 -10.81 2.10 4.60
C LEU A 82 -10.18 1.23 3.51
N ASN A 83 -11.04 0.55 2.75
CA ASN A 83 -10.73 -0.23 1.54
C ASN A 83 -9.50 -1.17 1.61
N VAL A 84 -9.15 -1.70 2.78
CA VAL A 84 -7.98 -2.58 2.98
C VAL A 84 -7.96 -3.81 2.09
N ASN A 85 -9.13 -4.32 1.70
CA ASN A 85 -9.24 -5.49 0.81
C ASN A 85 -8.83 -5.18 -0.63
N ASP A 86 -9.06 -3.95 -1.07
CA ASP A 86 -8.84 -3.52 -2.45
C ASP A 86 -7.48 -2.87 -2.66
N VAL A 87 -6.98 -2.12 -1.67
CA VAL A 87 -5.74 -1.32 -1.80
C VAL A 87 -4.56 -2.18 -2.27
N TYR A 88 -3.81 -1.64 -3.24
CA TYR A 88 -2.63 -2.30 -3.81
C TYR A 88 -1.36 -1.61 -3.32
N ILE A 89 -0.46 -2.35 -2.67
CA ILE A 89 0.74 -1.78 -2.04
C ILE A 89 1.96 -2.13 -2.91
N ILE A 90 2.68 -1.11 -3.36
CA ILE A 90 3.91 -1.21 -4.14
C ILE A 90 5.07 -0.73 -3.28
N ALA A 91 6.01 -1.61 -2.98
CA ALA A 91 7.20 -1.25 -2.21
C ALA A 91 8.13 -0.33 -3.02
N LEU A 92 8.76 0.64 -2.37
CA LEU A 92 9.89 1.40 -2.89
C LEU A 92 11.15 0.98 -2.09
N THR A 93 11.93 0.06 -2.66
CA THR A 93 13.04 -0.60 -1.97
C THR A 93 14.38 0.05 -2.32
N ALA A 94 15.40 -0.08 -1.47
CA ALA A 94 16.75 0.39 -1.82
C ALA A 94 17.49 -0.60 -2.74
N SER A 95 17.18 -1.91 -2.62
CA SER A 95 17.79 -2.95 -3.45
C SER A 95 16.73 -3.83 -4.11
N ALA A 96 17.09 -4.36 -5.28
CA ALA A 96 16.30 -5.34 -6.02
C ALA A 96 16.67 -6.79 -5.64
N SER A 97 17.43 -6.98 -4.56
CA SER A 97 17.92 -8.29 -4.08
C SER A 97 16.78 -9.29 -3.86
N LYS A 98 17.09 -10.58 -3.88
CA LYS A 98 16.10 -11.64 -3.58
C LYS A 98 15.56 -11.49 -2.15
N GLN A 99 16.42 -11.12 -1.21
CA GLN A 99 16.09 -10.93 0.19
C GLN A 99 15.12 -9.77 0.39
N ASP A 100 15.39 -8.61 -0.21
CA ASP A 100 14.50 -7.43 -0.14
C ASP A 100 13.12 -7.76 -0.72
N ARG A 101 13.10 -8.47 -1.86
CA ARG A 101 11.84 -8.92 -2.48
C ARG A 101 11.07 -9.86 -1.56
N GLN A 102 11.76 -10.81 -0.94
CA GLN A 102 11.13 -11.77 -0.02
C GLN A 102 10.51 -11.04 1.18
N ILE A 103 11.23 -10.09 1.77
CA ILE A 103 10.72 -9.28 2.89
C ILE A 103 9.44 -8.52 2.51
N CYS A 104 9.38 -7.95 1.29
CA CYS A 104 8.18 -7.27 0.79
C CYS A 104 6.99 -8.24 0.61
N ILE A 105 7.26 -9.43 0.07
CA ILE A 105 6.26 -10.48 -0.15
C ILE A 105 5.72 -10.97 1.20
N ASP A 106 6.59 -11.23 2.16
CA ASP A 106 6.23 -11.73 3.49
C ASP A 106 5.41 -10.71 4.29
N ALA A 107 5.69 -9.41 4.10
CA ALA A 107 4.88 -8.33 4.65
C ALA A 107 3.48 -8.24 3.99
N GLY A 108 3.29 -8.81 2.80
CA GLY A 108 2.05 -8.83 2.05
C GLY A 108 1.90 -7.73 1.00
N MET A 109 3.02 -7.12 0.56
CA MET A 109 3.03 -6.16 -0.54
C MET A 109 2.73 -6.85 -1.88
N ASN A 110 2.13 -6.12 -2.81
CA ASN A 110 1.66 -6.67 -4.08
C ASN A 110 2.68 -6.57 -5.22
N ASP A 111 3.59 -5.60 -5.14
CA ASP A 111 4.68 -5.36 -6.10
C ASP A 111 5.80 -4.56 -5.42
N PHE A 112 6.91 -4.33 -6.13
CA PHE A 112 8.03 -3.53 -5.63
C PHE A 112 8.77 -2.83 -6.78
N ILE A 113 9.42 -1.71 -6.46
CA ILE A 113 10.28 -0.96 -7.37
C ILE A 113 11.54 -0.57 -6.60
N SER A 114 12.72 -0.84 -7.16
CA SER A 114 13.99 -0.42 -6.58
C SER A 114 14.28 1.06 -6.83
N LYS A 115 14.89 1.71 -5.86
CA LYS A 115 15.39 3.09 -5.94
C LYS A 115 16.82 3.10 -6.51
N PRO A 116 17.19 4.12 -7.30
CA PRO A 116 16.33 5.13 -7.89
C PRO A 116 15.40 4.51 -8.95
N PHE A 117 14.16 5.00 -9.03
CA PHE A 117 13.15 4.48 -9.97
C PHE A 117 12.86 5.47 -11.10
N THR A 118 12.46 4.93 -12.24
CA THR A 118 12.14 5.63 -13.46
C THR A 118 10.62 5.75 -13.68
N MET A 119 10.23 6.67 -14.57
CA MET A 119 8.84 6.78 -15.01
C MET A 119 8.34 5.48 -15.66
N MET A 120 9.21 4.74 -16.37
CA MET A 120 8.83 3.49 -17.01
C MET A 120 8.50 2.40 -15.99
N GLU A 121 9.31 2.27 -14.94
CA GLU A 121 9.08 1.30 -13.86
C GLU A 121 7.79 1.61 -13.10
N MET A 122 7.57 2.87 -12.72
CA MET A 122 6.31 3.28 -12.07
C MET A 122 5.09 3.03 -12.97
N LYS A 123 5.18 3.38 -14.26
CA LYS A 123 4.11 3.13 -15.23
C LYS A 123 3.82 1.63 -15.38
N SER A 124 4.86 0.79 -15.40
CA SER A 124 4.74 -0.67 -15.48
C SER A 124 4.02 -1.22 -14.24
N ALA A 125 4.45 -0.81 -13.05
CA ALA A 125 3.84 -1.24 -11.79
C ALA A 125 2.37 -0.80 -11.67
N LEU A 126 2.03 0.40 -12.12
CA LEU A 126 0.64 0.88 -12.18
C LEU A 126 -0.22 0.07 -13.14
N LYS A 127 0.30 -0.30 -14.31
CA LYS A 127 -0.40 -1.20 -15.26
C LYS A 127 -0.64 -2.57 -14.64
N ASN A 128 0.35 -3.12 -13.93
CA ASN A 128 0.21 -4.40 -13.22
C ASN A 128 -0.85 -4.32 -12.11
N CYS A 129 -0.82 -3.25 -11.31
CA CYS A 129 -1.82 -2.94 -10.29
C CYS A 129 -3.23 -2.92 -10.89
N ALA A 130 -3.45 -2.12 -11.95
CA ALA A 130 -4.76 -2.00 -12.60
C ALA A 130 -5.27 -3.36 -13.12
N SER A 131 -4.39 -4.16 -13.73
CA SER A 131 -4.73 -5.46 -14.31
C SER A 131 -5.09 -6.50 -13.23
N LYS A 132 -4.29 -6.58 -12.17
CA LYS A 132 -4.52 -7.50 -11.04
C LYS A 132 -5.77 -7.12 -10.24
N ARG A 133 -6.00 -5.82 -10.01
CA ARG A 133 -7.23 -5.32 -9.34
C ARG A 133 -8.49 -5.69 -10.14
N LYS A 134 -8.50 -5.47 -11.46
CA LYS A 134 -9.62 -5.88 -12.34
C LYS A 134 -9.90 -7.38 -12.27
N LYS A 135 -8.85 -8.21 -12.32
CA LYS A 135 -8.98 -9.68 -12.24
C LYS A 135 -9.59 -10.12 -10.89
N ARG A 136 -9.14 -9.54 -9.77
CA ARG A 136 -9.68 -9.84 -8.43
C ARG A 136 -11.16 -9.47 -8.31
N LYS A 137 -11.57 -8.29 -8.79
CA LYS A 137 -12.98 -7.87 -8.79
C LYS A 137 -13.86 -8.83 -9.61
N LYS A 138 -13.41 -9.24 -10.80
CA LYS A 138 -14.14 -10.20 -11.64
C LYS A 138 -14.29 -11.57 -10.97
N GLN A 139 -13.25 -12.05 -10.30
CA GLN A 139 -13.29 -13.33 -9.58
C GLN A 139 -14.23 -13.29 -8.37
N GLN A 140 -14.25 -12.19 -7.62
CA GLN A 140 -15.16 -12.00 -6.49
C GLN A 140 -16.63 -11.94 -6.93
N GLN A 141 -16.90 -11.29 -8.07
CA GLN A 141 -18.25 -11.25 -8.64
C GLN A 141 -18.74 -12.64 -9.04
N LEU A 142 -17.91 -13.41 -9.76
CA LEU A 142 -18.21 -14.79 -10.16
C LEU A 142 -18.39 -15.74 -8.94
N SER A 143 -17.65 -15.53 -7.85
CA SER A 143 -17.81 -16.36 -6.64
C SER A 143 -19.07 -16.04 -5.84
N ASN A 144 -19.64 -14.85 -6.00
CA ASN A 144 -20.88 -14.45 -5.34
C ASN A 144 -22.10 -14.92 -6.15
N GLU A 145 -22.02 -14.90 -7.48
CA GLU A 145 -23.08 -15.40 -8.38
C GLU A 145 -23.29 -16.93 -8.32
N ASN A 146 -22.33 -17.71 -7.79
CA ASN A 146 -22.43 -19.17 -7.65
C ASN A 146 -22.82 -19.62 -6.22
N LYS A 147 -23.19 -18.68 -5.34
CA LYS A 147 -23.61 -18.95 -3.95
C LYS A 147 -25.11 -18.75 -3.70
N ASP A 148 -25.84 -18.33 -4.73
CA ASP A 148 -27.30 -18.27 -4.79
C ASP A 148 -27.84 -19.43 -5.65
#